data_AF-A0ABC9TP04-F1
#
_entry.id   AF-A0ABC9TP04-F1
#
_cell.length_a   1.000
_cell.length_b   1.000
_cell.length_c   1.000
_cell.angle_alpha   90.00
_cell.angle_beta   90.00
_cell.angle_gamma   90.00
#
_symmetry.space_group_name_H-M   'P 1'
#
loop_
_entity.id
_entity.type
_entity.pdbx_description
1 polymer ?
#
loop_
_entity_poly.entity_id
_entity_poly.type
_entity_poly.pdbx_seq_one_letter_code
_entity_poly.pdbx_strand_id
1 'polypeptide(L)'
;MESELTSLLKRKYGTTKSSPVVFTEKDTLYTCFRKLADNIYKNGTWTEEDEKRAVDTMIRNRNGFPLGEKEIHWTTSKGIQRNAEVIVEPLREVDRTFLGDRLDGKVGYMTLVNRTTSDDQKTTTKKTYVLLDPENKSGTKHGTFYYFAHREVNEFTYMALGNMNRAIGYDKLQRDILTEFDSNEETLGFERTHLESFLSKLSSAEYSGKKHADRFEKDLDGELTDEFLATLPRDESKIGGFMKEAPYVLKDGGFTRYLYPENLKEDRRKNQIITFIQNYIQNTYDILLQSEYEKDIDKQTRASAWQTKKHINKETLEMMNTTSLTNYFGYVEIDNEVDLTLFKQFEAEMERVHAILPKTGEKAPDLRLRKLGNHNALGLYVPSKHTIAVDFRDTGDEIGGVGIQSFVHEYGHSLDYGVDDGKLLSMSEEFKPIVT
;
A
#
# COMPACT_ATOMS: atom_id res chain seq x y z
N MET A 1 20.86 12.12 -3.33
CA MET A 1 20.96 10.68 -3.63
C MET A 1 19.52 10.18 -3.70
N GLU A 2 19.12 9.40 -4.70
CA GLU A 2 17.77 8.80 -4.70
C GLU A 2 17.77 7.73 -3.60
N SER A 3 16.88 7.83 -2.61
CA SER A 3 16.76 6.84 -1.53
C SER A 3 16.40 5.47 -2.12
N GLU A 4 16.82 4.37 -1.48
CA GLU A 4 16.46 3.01 -1.91
C GLU A 4 14.94 2.80 -1.95
N LEU A 5 14.19 3.39 -1.01
CA LEU A 5 12.73 3.31 -0.92
C LEU A 5 12.03 4.04 -2.08
N THR A 6 12.48 5.25 -2.44
CA THR A 6 12.00 5.95 -3.64
C THR A 6 12.28 5.13 -4.92
N SER A 7 13.45 4.49 -4.98
CA SER A 7 13.81 3.61 -6.11
C SER A 7 12.91 2.37 -6.16
N LEU A 8 12.54 1.81 -5.01
CA LEU A 8 11.60 0.70 -4.89
C LEU A 8 10.20 1.10 -5.41
N LEU A 9 9.66 2.24 -4.97
CA LEU A 9 8.35 2.73 -5.42
C LEU A 9 8.33 3.00 -6.93
N LYS A 10 9.42 3.56 -7.47
CA LYS A 10 9.61 3.73 -8.91
C LYS A 10 9.65 2.40 -9.66
N ARG A 11 10.30 1.37 -9.11
CA ARG A 11 10.32 0.03 -9.70
C ARG A 11 8.95 -0.63 -9.68
N LYS A 12 8.24 -0.56 -8.55
CA LYS A 12 6.90 -1.15 -8.36
C LYS A 12 5.85 -0.47 -9.24
N TYR A 13 5.81 0.86 -9.24
CA TYR A 13 4.68 1.61 -9.79
C TYR A 13 5.04 2.59 -10.91
N GLY A 14 6.32 2.88 -11.14
CA GLY A 14 6.76 3.92 -12.06
C GLY A 14 6.61 5.35 -11.53
N THR A 15 6.47 5.53 -10.21
CA THR A 15 6.38 6.85 -9.59
C THR A 15 7.70 7.62 -9.74
N THR A 16 7.60 8.92 -10.03
CA THR A 16 8.75 9.83 -10.22
C THR A 16 8.91 10.82 -9.07
N LYS A 17 7.91 10.86 -8.18
CA LYS A 17 7.85 11.68 -6.97
C LYS A 17 7.32 10.79 -5.85
N SER A 18 7.34 11.29 -4.63
CA SER A 18 6.45 10.76 -3.60
C SER A 18 5.85 11.93 -2.82
N SER A 19 4.62 11.74 -2.39
CA SER A 19 3.85 12.64 -1.55
C SER A 19 3.06 11.79 -0.56
N PRO A 20 2.79 12.31 0.63
CA PRO A 20 2.17 11.52 1.68
C PRO A 20 0.77 11.06 1.29
N VAL A 21 0.43 9.85 1.74
CA VAL A 21 -0.94 9.36 1.84
C VAL A 21 -1.25 9.20 3.33
N VAL A 22 -2.52 9.37 3.71
CA VAL A 22 -2.94 9.23 5.10
C VAL A 22 -4.11 8.26 5.16
N PHE A 23 -3.90 7.18 5.91
CA PHE A 23 -4.96 6.28 6.33
C PHE A 23 -5.48 6.67 7.70
N THR A 24 -6.75 6.39 7.94
CA THR A 24 -7.49 6.69 9.17
C THR A 24 -8.23 5.44 9.58
N GLU A 25 -8.61 5.33 10.85
CA GLU A 25 -9.37 4.19 11.38
C GLU A 25 -10.73 3.98 10.69
N LYS A 26 -11.25 5.01 10.00
CA LYS A 26 -12.50 4.94 9.23
C LYS A 26 -12.31 4.40 7.82
N ASP A 27 -11.08 4.26 7.36
CA ASP A 27 -10.80 3.78 6.01
C ASP A 27 -10.96 2.25 5.96
N THR A 28 -11.92 1.81 5.16
CA THR A 28 -12.09 0.39 4.83
C THR A 28 -10.98 -0.07 3.87
N LEU A 29 -10.82 -1.39 3.70
CA LEU A 29 -9.90 -1.96 2.69
C LEU A 29 -10.11 -1.35 1.30
N TYR A 30 -11.37 -1.18 0.87
CA TYR A 30 -11.73 -0.50 -0.38
C TYR A 30 -11.19 0.94 -0.44
N THR A 31 -11.31 1.67 0.67
CA THR A 31 -10.90 3.08 0.74
C THR A 31 -9.38 3.22 0.76
N CYS A 32 -8.68 2.37 1.52
CA CYS A 32 -7.22 2.31 1.51
C CYS A 32 -6.69 1.97 0.11
N PHE A 33 -7.24 0.94 -0.54
CA PHE A 33 -6.87 0.55 -1.91
C PHE A 33 -7.04 1.71 -2.89
N ARG A 34 -8.18 2.41 -2.83
CA ARG A 34 -8.43 3.60 -3.66
C ARG A 34 -7.47 4.75 -3.37
N LYS A 35 -7.23 5.08 -2.09
CA LYS A 35 -6.32 6.16 -1.70
C LYS A 35 -4.89 5.88 -2.16
N LEU A 36 -4.45 4.63 -2.06
CA LEU A 36 -3.13 4.21 -2.52
C LEU A 36 -3.02 4.33 -4.05
N ALA A 37 -4.02 3.85 -4.80
CA ALA A 37 -4.08 4.02 -6.25
C ALA A 37 -4.08 5.50 -6.68
N ASP A 38 -4.88 6.34 -6.02
CA ASP A 38 -4.91 7.79 -6.25
C ASP A 38 -3.54 8.44 -5.96
N ASN A 39 -2.85 7.98 -4.90
CA ASN A 39 -1.50 8.44 -4.55
C ASN A 39 -0.45 8.02 -5.59
N ILE A 40 -0.47 6.76 -6.03
CA ILE A 40 0.40 6.25 -7.10
C ILE A 40 0.27 7.16 -8.32
N TYR A 41 -0.96 7.39 -8.81
CA TYR A 41 -1.20 8.26 -9.96
C TYR A 41 -0.63 9.66 -9.77
N LYS A 42 -0.90 10.30 -8.63
CA LYS A 42 -0.44 11.67 -8.34
C LYS A 42 1.09 11.80 -8.37
N ASN A 43 1.79 10.72 -8.06
CA ASN A 43 3.23 10.69 -7.88
C ASN A 43 4.00 10.16 -9.11
N GLY A 44 3.33 9.83 -10.21
CA GLY A 44 3.98 9.44 -11.46
C GLY A 44 3.83 10.47 -12.58
N THR A 45 4.54 10.18 -13.67
CA THR A 45 4.37 10.86 -14.95
C THR A 45 3.98 9.80 -15.95
N TRP A 46 2.80 9.93 -16.55
CA TRP A 46 2.19 8.85 -17.31
C TRP A 46 2.26 9.08 -18.81
N THR A 47 2.44 7.99 -19.54
CA THR A 47 2.55 7.96 -21.00
C THR A 47 1.28 7.39 -21.62
N GLU A 48 1.13 7.52 -22.94
CA GLU A 48 0.03 6.89 -23.68
C GLU A 48 0.01 5.36 -23.49
N GLU A 49 1.18 4.74 -23.31
CA GLU A 49 1.26 3.30 -23.03
C GLU A 49 0.73 2.94 -21.62
N ASP A 50 0.87 3.84 -20.64
CA ASP A 50 0.22 3.68 -19.34
C ASP A 50 -1.30 3.80 -19.45
N GLU A 51 -1.79 4.73 -20.28
CA GLU A 51 -3.21 4.91 -20.55
C GLU A 51 -3.81 3.67 -21.24
N LYS A 52 -3.12 3.13 -22.27
CA LYS A 52 -3.53 1.88 -22.95
C LYS A 52 -3.56 0.69 -22.00
N ARG A 53 -2.54 0.52 -21.14
CA ARG A 53 -2.53 -0.54 -20.13
C ARG A 53 -3.66 -0.39 -19.12
N ALA A 54 -3.95 0.82 -18.68
CA ALA A 54 -5.08 1.08 -17.81
C ALA A 54 -6.41 0.72 -18.47
N VAL A 55 -6.57 1.03 -19.75
CA VAL A 55 -7.75 0.61 -20.55
C VAL A 55 -7.83 -0.90 -20.68
N ASP A 56 -6.72 -1.59 -20.97
CA ASP A 56 -6.63 -3.06 -20.99
C ASP A 56 -7.10 -3.65 -19.65
N THR A 57 -6.58 -3.15 -18.54
CA THR A 57 -6.98 -3.57 -17.19
C THR A 57 -8.47 -3.35 -16.92
N MET A 58 -9.04 -2.20 -17.31
CA MET A 58 -10.48 -1.97 -17.18
C MET A 58 -11.32 -2.98 -17.98
N ILE A 59 -10.90 -3.31 -19.20
CA ILE A 59 -11.58 -4.32 -20.03
C ILE A 59 -11.44 -5.71 -19.44
N ARG A 60 -10.24 -6.10 -19.00
CA ARG A 60 -10.00 -7.41 -18.40
C ARG A 60 -10.80 -7.59 -17.10
N ASN A 61 -10.78 -6.60 -16.21
CA ASN A 61 -11.60 -6.62 -14.98
C ASN A 61 -13.09 -6.77 -15.28
N ARG A 62 -13.60 -6.06 -16.29
CA ARG A 62 -15.02 -6.17 -16.68
C ARG A 62 -15.40 -7.56 -17.19
N ASN A 63 -14.46 -8.26 -17.82
CA ASN A 63 -14.71 -9.56 -18.43
C ASN A 63 -14.24 -10.75 -17.58
N GLY A 64 -13.62 -10.51 -16.43
CA GLY A 64 -13.02 -11.54 -15.59
C GLY A 64 -11.84 -12.23 -16.27
N PHE A 65 -11.05 -11.48 -17.03
CA PHE A 65 -9.85 -11.98 -17.70
C PHE A 65 -8.61 -11.76 -16.83
N PRO A 66 -7.61 -12.66 -16.92
CA PRO A 66 -6.38 -12.52 -16.16
C PRO A 66 -5.60 -11.27 -16.58
N LEU A 67 -4.98 -10.60 -15.62
CA LEU A 67 -4.15 -9.41 -15.85
C LEU A 67 -2.69 -9.81 -16.10
N GLY A 68 -2.07 -9.17 -17.09
CA GLY A 68 -0.66 -9.39 -17.43
C GLY A 68 -0.39 -10.58 -18.36
N GLU A 69 -1.36 -11.47 -18.54
CA GLU A 69 -1.24 -12.59 -19.47
C GLU A 69 -1.48 -12.16 -20.92
N LYS A 70 -0.57 -12.57 -21.80
CA LYS A 70 -0.67 -12.33 -23.25
C LYS A 70 -1.84 -13.11 -23.86
N GLU A 71 -2.04 -14.34 -23.41
CA GLU A 71 -3.08 -15.23 -23.94
C GLU A 71 -4.15 -15.45 -22.86
N ILE A 72 -5.41 -15.19 -23.20
CA ILE A 72 -6.51 -15.38 -22.25
C ILE A 72 -7.22 -16.68 -22.58
N HIS A 73 -7.23 -17.61 -21.64
CA HIS A 73 -7.89 -18.91 -21.78
C HIS A 73 -8.82 -19.17 -20.61
N TRP A 74 -10.00 -19.73 -20.88
CA TRP A 74 -10.87 -20.22 -19.82
C TRP A 74 -11.77 -21.35 -20.30
N THR A 75 -12.16 -22.20 -19.37
CA THR A 75 -13.15 -23.25 -19.59
C THR A 75 -14.51 -22.79 -19.08
N THR A 76 -15.54 -22.89 -19.91
CA THR A 76 -16.91 -22.60 -19.47
C THR A 76 -17.45 -23.68 -18.54
N SER A 77 -18.54 -23.39 -17.82
CA SER A 77 -19.23 -24.39 -16.97
C SER A 77 -19.73 -25.62 -17.72
N LYS A 78 -19.78 -25.58 -19.06
CA LYS A 78 -20.14 -26.70 -19.94
C LYS A 78 -18.91 -27.47 -20.46
N GLY A 79 -17.70 -27.18 -19.97
CA GLY A 79 -16.46 -27.82 -20.40
C GLY A 79 -15.88 -27.27 -21.72
N ILE A 80 -16.50 -26.24 -22.31
CA ILE A 80 -16.06 -25.67 -23.59
C ILE A 80 -14.85 -24.77 -23.36
N GLN A 81 -13.77 -25.03 -24.09
CA GLN A 81 -12.56 -24.20 -24.11
C GLN A 81 -12.80 -22.92 -24.92
N ARG A 82 -12.34 -21.78 -24.38
CA ARG A 82 -12.41 -20.48 -25.03
C ARG A 82 -11.10 -19.75 -24.88
N ASN A 83 -10.78 -18.96 -25.89
CA ASN A 83 -9.72 -17.97 -25.82
C ASN A 83 -10.25 -16.56 -26.11
N ALA A 84 -9.49 -15.57 -25.64
CA ALA A 84 -9.73 -14.19 -25.99
C ALA A 84 -8.44 -13.43 -26.25
N GLU A 85 -8.58 -12.38 -27.06
CA GLU A 85 -7.57 -11.37 -27.30
C GLU A 85 -8.18 -10.00 -27.04
N VAL A 86 -7.43 -9.14 -26.35
CA VAL A 86 -7.80 -7.75 -26.10
C VAL A 86 -6.82 -6.85 -26.83
N ILE A 87 -7.34 -6.06 -27.76
CA ILE A 87 -6.59 -5.07 -28.52
C ILE A 87 -7.04 -3.69 -28.06
N VAL A 88 -6.10 -2.79 -27.78
CA VAL A 88 -6.35 -1.39 -27.36
C VAL A 88 -5.64 -0.44 -28.31
N GLU A 89 -6.40 0.47 -28.93
CA GLU A 89 -5.88 1.43 -29.89
C GLU A 89 -6.40 2.85 -29.59
N PRO A 90 -5.63 3.90 -29.89
CA PRO A 90 -6.13 5.27 -29.85
C PRO A 90 -7.30 5.46 -30.83
N LEU A 91 -8.23 6.37 -30.53
CA LEU A 91 -9.33 6.65 -31.44
C LEU A 91 -8.85 7.26 -32.77
N ARG A 92 -9.28 6.65 -33.87
CA ARG A 92 -9.17 7.20 -35.23
C ARG A 92 -10.14 8.37 -35.41
N GLU A 93 -9.92 9.22 -36.41
CA GLU A 93 -10.79 10.37 -36.69
C GLU A 93 -12.27 9.99 -36.84
N VAL A 94 -12.56 8.91 -37.57
CA VAL A 94 -13.93 8.39 -37.74
C VAL A 94 -14.59 8.04 -36.40
N ASP A 95 -13.83 7.48 -35.46
CA ASP A 95 -14.34 7.11 -34.14
C ASP A 95 -14.56 8.35 -33.26
N ARG A 96 -13.71 9.38 -33.40
CA ARG A 96 -13.86 10.68 -32.71
C ARG A 96 -15.11 11.42 -33.19
N THR A 97 -15.32 11.49 -34.50
CA THR A 97 -16.52 12.10 -35.10
C THR A 97 -17.79 11.40 -34.64
N PHE A 98 -17.77 10.06 -34.57
CA PHE A 98 -18.90 9.29 -34.07
C PHE A 98 -19.22 9.57 -32.59
N LEU A 99 -18.20 9.72 -31.74
CA LEU A 99 -18.40 10.00 -30.32
C LEU A 99 -18.89 11.43 -30.06
N GLY A 100 -18.46 12.39 -30.89
CA GLY A 100 -18.84 13.80 -30.77
C GLY A 100 -18.58 14.35 -29.36
N ASP A 101 -19.53 15.12 -28.84
CA ASP A 101 -19.48 15.78 -27.52
C ASP A 101 -19.23 14.80 -26.34
N ARG A 102 -19.43 13.49 -26.53
CA ARG A 102 -19.12 12.49 -25.49
C ARG A 102 -17.62 12.47 -25.17
N LEU A 103 -16.79 12.82 -26.14
CA LEU A 103 -15.33 12.87 -26.00
C LEU A 103 -14.84 14.17 -25.34
N ASP A 104 -15.71 15.16 -25.12
CA ASP A 104 -15.28 16.48 -24.63
C ASP A 104 -14.50 16.38 -23.30
N GLY A 105 -13.29 16.94 -23.33
CA GLY A 105 -12.34 16.92 -22.22
C GLY A 105 -11.80 15.53 -21.86
N LYS A 106 -11.97 14.50 -22.71
CA LYS A 106 -11.57 13.11 -22.44
C LYS A 106 -10.57 12.58 -23.46
N VAL A 107 -9.72 11.68 -23.00
CA VAL A 107 -8.85 10.87 -23.85
C VAL A 107 -9.57 9.56 -24.12
N GLY A 108 -9.76 9.21 -25.40
CA GLY A 108 -10.52 8.04 -25.78
C GLY A 108 -9.66 6.96 -26.44
N TYR A 109 -10.05 5.71 -26.21
CA TYR A 109 -9.48 4.51 -26.83
C TYR A 109 -10.57 3.62 -27.38
N MET A 110 -10.26 2.91 -28.46
CA MET A 110 -11.05 1.81 -28.97
C MET A 110 -10.45 0.50 -28.45
N THR A 111 -11.31 -0.40 -27.99
CA THR A 111 -10.90 -1.76 -27.60
C THR A 111 -11.67 -2.77 -28.42
N LEU A 112 -10.97 -3.80 -28.92
CA LEU A 112 -11.57 -4.96 -29.55
C LEU A 112 -11.32 -6.18 -28.67
N VAL A 113 -12.40 -6.85 -28.26
CA VAL A 113 -12.32 -8.13 -27.54
C VAL A 113 -12.76 -9.22 -28.50
N ASN A 114 -11.79 -9.96 -29.03
CA ASN A 114 -12.02 -11.11 -29.89
C ASN A 114 -12.17 -12.34 -29.00
N ARG A 115 -13.28 -13.07 -29.10
CA ARG A 115 -13.52 -14.30 -28.36
C ARG A 115 -13.71 -15.44 -29.33
N THR A 116 -12.88 -16.46 -29.22
CA THR A 116 -12.94 -17.66 -30.07
C THR A 116 -13.39 -18.84 -29.22
N THR A 117 -14.32 -19.63 -29.74
CA THR A 117 -14.71 -20.90 -29.13
C THR A 117 -14.01 -22.04 -29.87
N SER A 118 -13.40 -22.96 -29.14
CA SER A 118 -12.56 -24.02 -29.74
C SER A 118 -13.35 -25.00 -30.60
N ASP A 119 -14.63 -25.23 -30.29
CA ASP A 119 -15.47 -26.25 -30.95
C ASP A 119 -15.94 -25.83 -32.36
N ASP A 120 -16.11 -24.53 -32.61
CA ASP A 120 -16.63 -24.01 -33.89
C ASP A 120 -15.66 -23.03 -34.59
N GLN A 121 -14.51 -22.74 -33.98
CA GLN A 121 -13.56 -21.69 -34.39
C GLN A 121 -14.23 -20.34 -34.69
N LYS A 122 -15.41 -20.09 -34.12
CA LYS A 122 -16.16 -18.88 -34.40
C LYS A 122 -15.64 -17.77 -33.51
N THR A 123 -15.08 -16.74 -34.14
CA THR A 123 -14.66 -15.53 -33.45
C THR A 123 -15.81 -14.54 -33.37
N THR A 124 -16.08 -14.05 -32.17
CA THR A 124 -16.98 -12.92 -31.94
C THR A 124 -16.17 -11.73 -31.45
N THR A 125 -16.34 -10.57 -32.09
CA THR A 125 -15.62 -9.35 -31.74
C THR A 125 -16.56 -8.38 -31.05
N LYS A 126 -16.17 -7.92 -29.86
CA LYS A 126 -16.87 -6.85 -29.15
C LYS A 126 -16.03 -5.58 -29.17
N LYS A 127 -16.55 -4.55 -29.83
CA LYS A 127 -15.96 -3.19 -29.83
C LYS A 127 -16.48 -2.37 -28.66
N THR A 128 -15.58 -1.78 -27.88
CA THR A 128 -15.91 -0.86 -26.78
C THR A 128 -15.07 0.40 -26.87
N TYR A 129 -15.69 1.57 -26.70
CA TYR A 129 -14.98 2.84 -26.55
C TYR A 129 -14.73 3.14 -25.08
N VAL A 130 -13.48 3.30 -24.66
CA VAL A 130 -13.14 3.65 -23.28
C VAL A 130 -12.70 5.10 -23.24
N LEU A 131 -13.42 5.93 -22.47
CA LEU A 131 -13.15 7.36 -22.34
C LEU A 131 -12.57 7.64 -20.95
N LEU A 132 -11.32 8.03 -20.92
CA LEU A 132 -10.61 8.46 -19.72
C LEU A 132 -10.76 9.96 -19.53
N ASP A 133 -11.20 10.36 -18.35
CA ASP A 133 -11.38 11.75 -17.91
C ASP A 133 -10.14 12.22 -17.14
N PRO A 134 -9.26 13.06 -17.74
CA PRO A 134 -8.05 13.57 -17.10
C PRO A 134 -8.35 14.52 -15.94
N GLU A 135 -9.49 15.21 -15.97
CA GLU A 135 -9.91 16.11 -14.89
C GLU A 135 -10.53 15.34 -13.70
N ASN A 136 -10.78 14.04 -13.88
CA ASN A 136 -11.33 13.13 -12.86
C ASN A 136 -12.71 13.59 -12.32
N LYS A 137 -13.47 14.32 -13.15
CA LYS A 137 -14.81 14.85 -12.82
C LYS A 137 -15.92 13.82 -13.01
N SER A 138 -15.62 12.66 -13.58
CA SER A 138 -16.57 11.56 -13.77
C SER A 138 -16.96 10.89 -12.44
N GLY A 139 -16.28 11.20 -11.32
CA GLY A 139 -16.76 10.94 -9.96
C GLY A 139 -17.02 9.45 -9.69
N THR A 140 -18.28 9.09 -9.41
CA THR A 140 -18.72 7.70 -9.18
C THR A 140 -18.91 6.88 -10.45
N LYS A 141 -18.80 7.49 -11.65
CA LYS A 141 -18.99 6.79 -12.94
C LYS A 141 -17.75 6.04 -13.42
N HIS A 142 -16.62 6.09 -12.70
CA HIS A 142 -15.43 5.32 -13.06
C HIS A 142 -15.76 3.82 -13.14
N GLY A 143 -15.34 3.17 -14.23
CA GLY A 143 -15.60 1.75 -14.47
C GLY A 143 -17.05 1.43 -14.85
N THR A 144 -17.87 2.44 -15.17
CA THR A 144 -19.25 2.21 -15.62
C THR A 144 -19.28 1.93 -17.12
N PHE A 145 -19.97 0.86 -17.50
CA PHE A 145 -20.14 0.43 -18.89
C PHE A 145 -21.58 0.69 -19.36
N TYR A 146 -21.69 1.31 -20.52
CA TYR A 146 -22.92 1.64 -21.23
C TYR A 146 -22.98 0.86 -22.54
N TYR A 147 -24.20 0.62 -23.03
CA TYR A 147 -24.42 0.13 -24.38
C TYR A 147 -25.54 0.92 -25.05
N PHE A 148 -25.40 1.11 -26.35
CA PHE A 148 -26.38 1.79 -27.20
C PHE A 148 -26.76 0.86 -28.33
N ALA A 149 -28.06 0.59 -28.49
CA ALA A 149 -28.58 -0.27 -29.54
C ALA A 149 -28.95 0.55 -30.78
N HIS A 150 -28.33 0.23 -31.91
CA HIS A 150 -28.68 0.77 -33.22
C HIS A 150 -29.72 -0.14 -33.86
N ARG A 151 -31.00 0.14 -33.57
CA ARG A 151 -32.13 -0.75 -33.92
C ARG A 151 -32.25 -1.03 -35.42
N GLU A 152 -31.77 -0.13 -36.26
CA GLU A 152 -31.85 -0.24 -37.73
C GLU A 152 -30.84 -1.23 -38.31
N VAL A 153 -29.69 -1.43 -37.65
CA VAL A 153 -28.60 -2.32 -38.10
C VAL A 153 -28.37 -3.49 -37.15
N ASN A 154 -29.16 -3.59 -36.07
CA ASN A 154 -29.01 -4.60 -35.02
C ASN A 154 -27.58 -4.66 -34.44
N GLU A 155 -26.92 -3.51 -34.33
CA GLU A 155 -25.58 -3.37 -33.76
C GLU A 155 -25.61 -2.70 -32.39
N PHE A 156 -24.63 -3.01 -31.55
CA PHE A 156 -24.47 -2.40 -30.24
C PHE A 156 -23.14 -1.65 -30.17
N THR A 157 -23.19 -0.39 -29.79
CA THR A 157 -21.99 0.36 -29.39
C THR A 157 -21.82 0.24 -27.89
N TYR A 158 -20.66 -0.23 -27.44
CA TYR A 158 -20.30 -0.26 -26.03
C TYR A 158 -19.39 0.92 -25.69
N MET A 159 -19.59 1.49 -24.50
CA MET A 159 -18.76 2.59 -24.01
C MET A 159 -18.46 2.39 -22.53
N ALA A 160 -17.25 2.72 -22.09
CA ALA A 160 -16.87 2.77 -20.68
C ALA A 160 -16.36 4.17 -20.33
N LEU A 161 -16.65 4.62 -19.10
CA LEU A 161 -16.11 5.86 -18.55
C LEU A 161 -15.12 5.53 -17.43
N GLY A 162 -13.99 6.22 -17.39
CA GLY A 162 -13.00 6.09 -16.33
C GLY A 162 -12.43 7.44 -15.92
N ASN A 163 -12.33 7.73 -14.62
CA ASN A 163 -11.38 8.75 -14.16
C ASN A 163 -9.96 8.26 -14.47
N MET A 164 -9.13 9.12 -15.07
CA MET A 164 -7.76 8.77 -15.47
C MET A 164 -6.91 8.40 -14.26
N ASN A 165 -7.07 9.12 -13.15
CA ASN A 165 -6.31 8.88 -11.92
C ASN A 165 -6.53 7.46 -11.37
N ARG A 166 -7.79 7.04 -11.30
CA ARG A 166 -8.17 5.71 -10.85
C ARG A 166 -7.79 4.64 -11.86
N ALA A 167 -7.97 4.89 -13.15
CA ALA A 167 -7.65 3.89 -14.18
C ALA A 167 -6.16 3.50 -14.13
N ILE A 168 -5.27 4.50 -14.15
CA ILE A 168 -3.82 4.25 -14.10
C ILE A 168 -3.40 3.79 -12.71
N GLY A 169 -3.90 4.41 -11.63
CA GLY A 169 -3.58 4.00 -10.27
C GLY A 169 -3.95 2.55 -9.97
N TYR A 170 -5.15 2.12 -10.36
CA TYR A 170 -5.61 0.74 -10.20
C TYR A 170 -4.86 -0.24 -11.10
N ASP A 171 -4.46 0.16 -12.31
CA ASP A 171 -3.62 -0.67 -13.17
C ASP A 171 -2.28 -1.01 -12.50
N LYS A 172 -1.57 0.03 -12.04
CA LYS A 172 -0.27 -0.13 -11.37
C LYS A 172 -0.39 -0.97 -10.10
N LEU A 173 -1.37 -0.64 -9.26
CA LEU A 173 -1.55 -1.31 -7.97
C LEU A 173 -1.92 -2.79 -8.15
N GLN A 174 -2.89 -3.10 -9.03
CA GLN A 174 -3.31 -4.50 -9.24
C GLN A 174 -2.18 -5.35 -9.81
N ARG A 175 -1.42 -4.83 -10.79
CA ARG A 175 -0.34 -5.60 -11.40
C ARG A 175 0.82 -5.89 -10.43
N ASP A 176 1.18 -4.93 -9.57
CA ASP A 176 2.22 -5.18 -8.56
C ASP A 176 1.72 -6.13 -7.47
N ILE A 177 0.46 -6.03 -7.02
CA ILE A 177 -0.14 -7.01 -6.10
C ILE A 177 -0.10 -8.42 -6.71
N LEU A 178 -0.42 -8.55 -7.99
CA LEU A 178 -0.39 -9.83 -8.68
C LEU A 178 1.05 -10.35 -8.87
N THR A 179 2.02 -9.46 -9.05
CA THR A 179 3.45 -9.83 -9.11
C THR A 179 3.95 -10.32 -7.75
N GLU A 180 3.51 -9.69 -6.67
CA GLU A 180 3.75 -10.15 -5.30
C GLU A 180 3.10 -11.52 -5.05
N PHE A 181 1.88 -11.72 -5.55
CA PHE A 181 1.20 -13.02 -5.48
C PHE A 181 2.00 -14.10 -6.20
N ASP A 182 2.41 -13.86 -7.45
CA ASP A 182 3.16 -14.83 -8.26
C ASP A 182 4.50 -15.21 -7.60
N SER A 183 5.12 -14.27 -6.90
CA SER A 183 6.38 -14.50 -6.19
C SER A 183 6.21 -15.37 -4.94
N ASN A 184 4.98 -15.50 -4.43
CA ASN A 184 4.66 -16.20 -3.19
C ASN A 184 3.61 -17.32 -3.38
N GLU A 185 3.22 -17.63 -4.62
CA GLU A 185 2.04 -18.46 -4.95
C GLU A 185 2.04 -19.81 -4.22
N GLU A 186 3.20 -20.47 -4.15
CA GLU A 186 3.35 -21.79 -3.50
C GLU A 186 3.01 -21.77 -1.99
N THR A 187 3.10 -20.60 -1.35
CA THR A 187 2.84 -20.44 0.08
C THR A 187 1.40 -20.00 0.38
N LEU A 188 0.63 -19.63 -0.64
CA LEU A 188 -0.70 -19.05 -0.50
C LEU A 188 -1.79 -20.10 -0.67
N GLY A 189 -2.79 -20.07 0.21
CA GLY A 189 -3.90 -21.03 0.22
C GLY A 189 -4.99 -20.79 -0.83
N PHE A 190 -4.75 -19.93 -1.82
CA PHE A 190 -5.76 -19.54 -2.82
C PHE A 190 -5.16 -19.29 -4.20
N GLU A 191 -5.95 -19.59 -5.25
CA GLU A 191 -5.54 -19.37 -6.64
C GLU A 191 -5.56 -17.90 -7.07
N ARG A 192 -4.70 -17.56 -8.04
CA ARG A 192 -4.62 -16.23 -8.68
C ARG A 192 -5.98 -15.69 -9.14
N THR A 193 -6.81 -16.55 -9.74
CA THR A 193 -8.13 -16.18 -10.30
C THR A 193 -9.06 -15.61 -9.22
N HIS A 194 -8.95 -16.10 -7.98
CA HIS A 194 -9.71 -15.61 -6.84
C HIS A 194 -9.26 -14.20 -6.42
N LEU A 195 -7.95 -13.96 -6.42
CA LEU A 195 -7.36 -12.64 -6.16
C LEU A 195 -7.77 -11.63 -7.23
N GLU A 196 -7.67 -11.99 -8.51
CA GLU A 196 -8.09 -11.13 -9.62
C GLU A 196 -9.57 -10.77 -9.54
N SER A 197 -10.43 -11.75 -9.22
CA SER A 197 -11.86 -11.50 -8.97
C SER A 197 -12.06 -10.49 -7.84
N PHE A 198 -11.29 -10.60 -6.74
CA PHE A 198 -11.37 -9.68 -5.62
C PHE A 198 -10.87 -8.27 -5.97
N LEU A 199 -9.73 -8.15 -6.65
CA LEU A 199 -9.15 -6.90 -7.14
C LEU A 199 -10.08 -6.18 -8.13
N SER A 200 -10.77 -6.92 -8.99
CA SER A 200 -11.76 -6.36 -9.92
C SER A 200 -12.94 -5.69 -9.18
N LYS A 201 -13.31 -6.19 -8.00
CA LYS A 201 -14.34 -5.60 -7.14
C LYS A 201 -13.81 -4.37 -6.39
N LEU A 202 -12.58 -4.44 -5.86
CA LEU A 202 -11.92 -3.31 -5.21
C LEU A 202 -11.71 -2.11 -6.14
N SER A 203 -11.51 -2.35 -7.44
CA SER A 203 -11.33 -1.30 -8.46
C SER A 203 -12.64 -0.82 -9.09
N SER A 204 -13.80 -1.41 -8.74
CA SER A 204 -15.09 -1.05 -9.31
C SER A 204 -15.86 -0.07 -8.42
N ALA A 205 -16.38 1.00 -9.01
CA ALA A 205 -17.19 1.99 -8.30
C ALA A 205 -18.55 1.42 -7.82
N GLU A 206 -19.01 0.31 -8.41
CA GLU A 206 -20.22 -0.40 -7.99
C GLU A 206 -20.14 -0.83 -6.51
N TYR A 207 -18.93 -1.15 -6.04
CA TYR A 207 -18.66 -1.63 -4.68
C TYR A 207 -18.24 -0.54 -3.70
N SER A 208 -18.25 0.74 -4.11
CA SER A 208 -17.80 1.86 -3.26
C SER A 208 -18.73 2.21 -2.09
N GLY A 209 -19.96 1.70 -2.08
CA GLY A 209 -20.97 2.03 -1.08
C GLY A 209 -20.93 1.15 0.17
N LYS A 210 -21.39 1.69 1.31
CA LYS A 210 -21.47 0.97 2.60
C LYS A 210 -22.19 -0.38 2.54
N LYS A 211 -23.17 -0.53 1.64
CA LYS A 211 -23.90 -1.79 1.40
C LYS A 211 -23.04 -2.95 0.86
N HIS A 212 -21.77 -2.68 0.56
CA HIS A 212 -20.80 -3.64 0.05
C HIS A 212 -19.55 -3.72 0.94
N ALA A 213 -19.55 -3.07 2.11
CA ALA A 213 -18.40 -3.08 3.02
C ALA A 213 -18.06 -4.50 3.49
N ASP A 214 -19.09 -5.30 3.80
CA ASP A 214 -19.03 -6.71 4.18
C ASP A 214 -18.23 -7.59 3.19
N ARG A 215 -18.24 -7.22 1.90
CA ARG A 215 -17.50 -7.96 0.87
C ARG A 215 -15.98 -7.84 1.02
N PHE A 216 -15.52 -6.81 1.73
CA PHE A 216 -14.11 -6.50 1.94
C PHE A 216 -13.69 -6.65 3.40
N GLU A 217 -14.55 -7.24 4.24
CA GLU A 217 -14.30 -7.57 5.63
C GLU A 217 -14.19 -9.09 5.79
N LYS A 218 -13.39 -9.53 6.76
CA LYS A 218 -13.22 -10.95 7.06
C LYS A 218 -14.53 -11.54 7.57
N ASP A 219 -14.86 -12.74 7.10
CA ASP A 219 -15.99 -13.50 7.61
C ASP A 219 -15.58 -14.21 8.91
N LEU A 220 -16.40 -14.07 9.96
CA LEU A 220 -16.14 -14.69 11.26
C LEU A 220 -16.05 -16.21 11.16
N ASP A 221 -16.86 -16.82 10.29
CA ASP A 221 -16.88 -18.26 10.07
C ASP A 221 -15.56 -18.76 9.46
N GLY A 222 -14.90 -17.92 8.65
CA GLY A 222 -13.60 -18.21 8.06
C GLY A 222 -12.45 -18.23 9.07
N GLU A 223 -12.64 -17.62 10.25
CA GLU A 223 -11.65 -17.61 11.34
C GLU A 223 -11.79 -18.83 12.28
N LEU A 224 -12.84 -19.66 12.11
CA LEU A 224 -13.04 -20.84 12.93
C LEU A 224 -11.99 -21.92 12.59
N THR A 225 -11.25 -22.37 13.61
CA THR A 225 -10.21 -23.38 13.44
C THR A 225 -10.79 -24.78 13.22
N ASP A 226 -10.02 -25.65 12.57
CA ASP A 226 -10.43 -27.04 12.37
C ASP A 226 -10.57 -27.79 13.70
N GLU A 227 -9.72 -27.48 14.70
CA GLU A 227 -9.84 -28.02 16.05
C GLU A 227 -11.17 -27.66 16.70
N PHE A 228 -11.60 -26.39 16.57
CA PHE A 228 -12.89 -25.96 17.10
C PHE A 228 -14.05 -26.65 16.37
N LEU A 229 -14.02 -26.66 15.04
CA LEU A 229 -15.07 -27.30 14.23
C LEU A 229 -15.19 -28.80 14.54
N ALA A 230 -14.09 -29.48 14.81
CA ALA A 230 -14.08 -30.90 15.19
C ALA A 230 -14.82 -31.17 16.52
N THR A 231 -15.01 -30.17 17.38
CA THR A 231 -15.81 -30.30 18.61
C THR A 231 -17.33 -30.24 18.36
N LEU A 232 -17.76 -29.75 17.20
CA LEU A 232 -19.16 -29.52 16.90
C LEU A 232 -19.84 -30.79 16.34
N PRO A 233 -21.10 -31.07 16.73
CA PRO A 233 -21.86 -32.16 16.14
C PRO A 233 -22.14 -31.93 14.66
N ARG A 234 -22.25 -33.02 13.88
CA ARG A 234 -22.61 -32.99 12.46
C ARG A 234 -24.05 -33.45 12.25
N ASP A 235 -24.79 -32.77 11.38
CA ASP A 235 -26.17 -33.16 11.02
C ASP A 235 -26.19 -33.96 9.72
N GLU A 236 -26.00 -35.28 9.84
CA GLU A 236 -26.00 -36.23 8.72
C GLU A 236 -27.32 -36.24 7.93
N SER A 237 -28.45 -35.83 8.55
CA SER A 237 -29.75 -35.79 7.87
C SER A 237 -29.82 -34.75 6.75
N LYS A 238 -28.86 -33.81 6.71
CA LYS A 238 -28.75 -32.76 5.69
C LYS A 238 -27.94 -33.20 4.47
N ILE A 239 -27.34 -34.39 4.50
CA ILE A 239 -26.66 -34.94 3.33
C ILE A 239 -27.71 -35.33 2.29
N GLY A 240 -27.60 -34.79 1.07
CA GLY A 240 -28.51 -35.07 -0.02
C GLY A 240 -28.65 -33.90 -1.00
N GLY A 241 -29.07 -34.21 -2.24
CA GLY A 241 -29.17 -33.20 -3.31
C GLY A 241 -27.81 -32.62 -3.68
N PHE A 242 -27.63 -31.30 -3.53
CA PHE A 242 -26.39 -30.59 -3.85
C PHE A 242 -25.36 -30.59 -2.70
N MET A 243 -25.73 -31.03 -1.49
CA MET A 243 -24.86 -31.02 -0.32
C MET A 243 -24.05 -32.32 -0.23
N LYS A 244 -22.72 -32.19 -0.33
CA LYS A 244 -21.78 -33.32 -0.33
C LYS A 244 -21.30 -33.73 1.07
N GLU A 245 -21.38 -32.82 2.03
CA GLU A 245 -20.88 -33.02 3.39
C GLU A 245 -21.91 -32.51 4.42
N ALA A 246 -22.04 -33.20 5.56
CA ALA A 246 -22.93 -32.77 6.63
C ALA A 246 -22.46 -31.42 7.23
N PRO A 247 -23.35 -30.45 7.52
CA PRO A 247 -22.97 -29.22 8.21
C PRO A 247 -22.58 -29.47 9.67
N TYR A 248 -21.71 -28.60 10.20
CA TYR A 248 -21.50 -28.49 11.63
C TYR A 248 -22.68 -27.76 12.27
N VAL A 249 -23.06 -28.17 13.47
CA VAL A 249 -24.19 -27.62 14.21
C VAL A 249 -23.67 -26.83 15.40
N LEU A 250 -23.74 -25.50 15.28
CA LEU A 250 -23.41 -24.58 16.35
C LEU A 250 -24.68 -24.20 17.10
N LYS A 251 -24.75 -24.53 18.39
CA LYS A 251 -25.83 -24.11 19.29
C LYS A 251 -25.36 -22.90 20.09
N ASP A 252 -26.00 -21.77 19.88
CA ASP A 252 -25.74 -20.54 20.63
C ASP A 252 -27.04 -20.07 21.28
N GLY A 253 -27.14 -20.27 22.59
CA GLY A 253 -28.38 -20.08 23.35
C GLY A 253 -29.55 -20.90 22.76
N GLY A 254 -30.65 -20.21 22.42
CA GLY A 254 -31.85 -20.80 21.82
C GLY A 254 -31.79 -20.99 20.30
N PHE A 255 -30.69 -20.61 19.65
CA PHE A 255 -30.54 -20.66 18.20
C PHE A 255 -29.63 -21.80 17.77
N THR A 256 -29.99 -22.45 16.66
CA THR A 256 -29.17 -23.45 15.99
C THR A 256 -28.71 -22.89 14.66
N ARG A 257 -27.39 -22.77 14.48
CA ARG A 257 -26.76 -22.34 13.24
C ARG A 257 -26.06 -23.51 12.57
N TYR A 258 -26.24 -23.62 11.25
CA TYR A 258 -25.60 -24.63 10.42
C TYR A 258 -24.40 -24.00 9.70
N LEU A 259 -23.21 -24.54 9.93
CA LEU A 259 -21.99 -24.14 9.25
C LEU A 259 -21.68 -25.18 8.17
N TYR A 260 -21.86 -24.79 6.91
CA TYR A 260 -21.66 -25.69 5.77
C TYR A 260 -20.17 -25.73 5.38
N PRO A 261 -19.56 -26.92 5.23
CA PRO A 261 -18.13 -27.03 4.89
C PRO A 261 -17.72 -26.27 3.63
N GLU A 262 -18.58 -26.24 2.61
CA GLU A 262 -18.29 -25.50 1.37
C GLU A 262 -18.26 -23.98 1.61
N ASN A 263 -19.21 -23.45 2.40
CA ASN A 263 -19.21 -22.02 2.75
C ASN A 263 -17.99 -21.68 3.61
N LEU A 264 -17.60 -22.55 4.55
CA LEU A 264 -16.40 -22.36 5.36
C LEU A 264 -15.12 -22.28 4.51
N LYS A 265 -15.00 -23.11 3.45
CA LYS A 265 -13.88 -23.04 2.50
C LYS A 265 -13.86 -21.68 1.78
N GLU A 266 -15.02 -21.21 1.33
CA GLU A 266 -15.17 -19.91 0.67
C GLU A 266 -14.81 -18.74 1.60
N ASP A 267 -15.31 -18.77 2.84
CA ASP A 267 -15.07 -17.74 3.85
C ASP A 267 -13.58 -17.69 4.25
N ARG A 268 -12.95 -18.85 4.46
CA ARG A 268 -11.49 -18.97 4.72
C ARG A 268 -10.68 -18.38 3.57
N ARG A 269 -11.02 -18.77 2.34
CA ARG A 269 -10.35 -18.26 1.12
C ARG A 269 -10.49 -16.75 1.01
N LYS A 270 -11.68 -16.20 1.26
CA LYS A 270 -11.89 -14.74 1.30
C LYS A 270 -11.02 -14.08 2.36
N ASN A 271 -10.94 -14.63 3.58
CA ASN A 271 -10.12 -14.07 4.66
C ASN A 271 -8.62 -14.11 4.33
N GLN A 272 -8.14 -15.17 3.67
CA GLN A 272 -6.76 -15.26 3.19
C GLN A 272 -6.45 -14.17 2.15
N ILE A 273 -7.33 -13.97 1.17
CA ILE A 273 -7.18 -12.90 0.17
C ILE A 273 -7.19 -11.51 0.83
N ILE A 274 -8.12 -11.27 1.76
CA ILE A 274 -8.18 -10.00 2.50
C ILE A 274 -6.89 -9.76 3.27
N THR A 275 -6.40 -10.77 3.99
CA THR A 275 -5.15 -10.68 4.75
C THR A 275 -3.96 -10.37 3.84
N PHE A 276 -3.86 -11.05 2.69
CA PHE A 276 -2.82 -10.81 1.71
C PHE A 276 -2.82 -9.36 1.21
N ILE A 277 -3.98 -8.85 0.79
CA ILE A 277 -4.09 -7.47 0.28
C ILE A 277 -3.86 -6.45 1.39
N GLN A 278 -4.39 -6.67 2.59
CA GLN A 278 -4.14 -5.79 3.75
C GLN A 278 -2.65 -5.71 4.07
N ASN A 279 -1.97 -6.85 4.11
CA ASN A 279 -0.54 -6.91 4.35
C ASN A 279 0.25 -6.17 3.28
N TYR A 280 -0.10 -6.35 2.01
CA TYR A 280 0.53 -5.62 0.92
C TYR A 280 0.33 -4.10 1.03
N ILE A 281 -0.91 -3.66 1.31
CA ILE A 281 -1.25 -2.24 1.44
C ILE A 281 -0.49 -1.63 2.63
N GLN A 282 -0.45 -2.34 3.77
CA GLN A 282 0.26 -1.88 4.96
C GLN A 282 1.76 -1.75 4.68
N ASN A 283 2.39 -2.80 4.13
CA ASN A 283 3.81 -2.76 3.79
C ASN A 283 4.13 -1.61 2.81
N THR A 284 3.26 -1.38 1.82
CA THR A 284 3.42 -0.24 0.90
C THR A 284 3.24 1.10 1.62
N TYR A 285 2.30 1.19 2.55
CA TYR A 285 2.07 2.39 3.34
C TYR A 285 3.27 2.73 4.23
N ASP A 286 3.87 1.72 4.86
CA ASP A 286 5.05 1.88 5.70
C ASP A 286 6.25 2.36 4.85
N ILE A 287 6.45 1.81 3.64
CA ILE A 287 7.45 2.30 2.67
C ILE A 287 7.21 3.79 2.34
N LEU A 288 5.95 4.19 2.13
CA LEU A 288 5.61 5.58 1.80
C LEU A 288 5.88 6.52 2.98
N LEU A 289 5.49 6.13 4.20
CA LEU A 289 5.76 6.90 5.41
C LEU A 289 7.26 7.08 5.62
N GLN A 290 8.02 6.00 5.50
CA GLN A 290 9.47 6.03 5.65
C GLN A 290 10.15 6.89 4.58
N SER A 291 9.70 6.80 3.32
CA SER A 291 10.23 7.65 2.24
C SER A 291 9.97 9.14 2.49
N GLU A 292 8.82 9.50 3.06
CA GLU A 292 8.53 10.89 3.43
C GLU A 292 9.38 11.35 4.62
N TYR A 293 9.58 10.49 5.62
CA TYR A 293 10.49 10.74 6.74
C TYR A 293 11.92 11.04 6.24
N GLU A 294 12.46 10.18 5.38
CA GLU A 294 13.80 10.37 4.78
C GLU A 294 13.91 11.67 3.99
N LYS A 295 12.86 12.06 3.25
CA LYS A 295 12.85 13.34 2.52
C LYS A 295 12.79 14.54 3.45
N ASP A 296 12.03 14.46 4.52
CA ASP A 296 11.94 15.55 5.47
C ASP A 296 13.26 15.69 6.22
N ILE A 297 13.93 14.58 6.56
CA ILE A 297 15.33 14.59 6.98
C ILE A 297 16.21 15.25 5.91
N ASP A 298 16.11 14.89 4.63
CA ASP A 298 16.94 15.46 3.55
C ASP A 298 16.72 16.97 3.33
N LYS A 299 15.47 17.45 3.45
CA LYS A 299 15.14 18.88 3.39
C LYS A 299 15.72 19.60 4.61
N GLN A 300 15.56 19.01 5.78
CA GLN A 300 16.15 19.51 7.02
C GLN A 300 17.68 19.45 6.92
N THR A 301 18.22 18.46 6.20
CA THR A 301 19.65 18.32 5.92
C THR A 301 20.23 19.22 4.82
N ARG A 302 19.47 20.22 4.40
CA ARG A 302 20.05 21.38 3.69
C ARG A 302 20.46 22.51 4.64
N ALA A 303 20.01 22.50 5.90
CA ALA A 303 20.41 23.44 6.93
C ALA A 303 21.41 22.77 7.89
N SER A 304 22.59 23.34 8.11
CA SER A 304 23.85 22.79 8.67
C SER A 304 23.84 22.04 10.04
N ALA A 305 22.81 21.27 10.39
CA ALA A 305 22.61 20.68 11.71
C ALA A 305 23.47 19.43 12.00
N TRP A 306 24.10 18.78 11.01
CA TRP A 306 25.08 17.68 11.19
C TRP A 306 26.50 18.08 10.74
N GLN A 307 26.71 19.32 10.35
CA GLN A 307 28.06 19.81 10.05
C GLN A 307 28.70 20.32 11.34
N THR A 308 29.94 19.92 11.57
CA THR A 308 30.72 20.43 12.69
C THR A 308 30.98 21.92 12.51
N LYS A 309 30.65 22.70 13.54
CA LYS A 309 30.86 24.15 13.49
C LYS A 309 32.35 24.45 13.31
N LYS A 310 32.65 25.37 12.38
CA LYS A 310 34.03 25.82 12.10
C LYS A 310 34.66 26.59 13.27
N HIS A 311 33.84 27.15 14.17
CA HIS A 311 34.28 27.91 15.34
C HIS A 311 33.50 27.50 16.58
N ILE A 312 34.17 26.78 17.49
CA ILE A 312 33.64 26.38 18.81
C ILE A 312 34.39 27.22 19.86
N ASN A 313 33.66 27.79 20.82
CA ASN A 313 34.27 28.59 21.88
C ASN A 313 35.06 27.69 22.85
N LYS A 314 36.01 28.28 23.59
CA LYS A 314 36.96 27.51 24.41
C LYS A 314 36.26 26.69 25.51
N GLU A 315 35.25 27.27 26.16
CA GLU A 315 34.51 26.64 27.26
C GLU A 315 33.69 25.42 26.78
N THR A 316 33.04 25.55 25.61
CA THR A 316 32.28 24.46 24.98
C THR A 316 33.21 23.35 24.50
N LEU A 317 34.36 23.71 23.94
CA LEU A 317 35.38 22.72 23.53
C LEU A 317 35.93 21.95 24.74
N GLU A 318 36.16 22.61 25.86
CA GLU A 318 36.59 21.96 27.11
C GLU A 318 35.52 21.00 27.62
N MET A 319 34.24 21.39 27.59
CA MET A 319 33.11 20.51 27.92
C MET A 319 33.04 19.27 27.00
N MET A 320 33.15 19.47 25.69
CA MET A 320 33.14 18.37 24.70
C MET A 320 34.31 17.39 24.90
N ASN A 321 35.45 17.85 25.40
CA ASN A 321 36.61 17.00 25.68
C ASN A 321 36.53 16.27 27.03
N THR A 322 35.67 16.72 27.95
CA THR A 322 35.58 16.21 29.32
C THR A 322 34.28 15.46 29.61
N THR A 323 33.29 15.56 28.73
CA THR A 323 31.98 14.91 28.88
C THR A 323 32.08 13.38 28.90
N SER A 324 31.31 12.76 29.79
CA SER A 324 31.19 11.31 29.91
C SER A 324 30.36 10.68 28.79
N LEU A 325 29.61 11.49 28.03
CA LEU A 325 28.77 11.03 26.92
C LEU A 325 29.59 10.39 25.79
N THR A 326 30.88 10.73 25.67
CA THR A 326 31.81 10.08 24.72
C THR A 326 32.00 8.57 24.97
N ASN A 327 31.61 8.06 26.14
CA ASN A 327 31.59 6.62 26.41
C ASN A 327 30.44 5.89 25.69
N TYR A 328 29.44 6.62 25.21
CA TYR A 328 28.20 6.07 24.65
C TYR A 328 27.97 6.45 23.19
N PHE A 329 28.58 7.54 22.72
CA PHE A 329 28.41 8.08 21.37
C PHE A 329 29.74 8.16 20.65
N GLY A 330 29.73 7.97 19.32
CA GLY A 330 30.94 8.04 18.49
C GLY A 330 31.59 9.42 18.50
N TYR A 331 30.76 10.46 18.62
CA TYR A 331 31.18 11.86 18.73
C TYR A 331 30.09 12.65 19.46
N VAL A 332 30.48 13.64 20.26
CA VAL A 332 29.56 14.54 20.97
C VAL A 332 29.90 15.98 20.58
N GLU A 333 28.97 16.68 19.93
CA GLU A 333 29.10 18.11 19.61
C GLU A 333 28.11 18.93 20.42
N ILE A 334 28.62 19.95 21.12
CA ILE A 334 27.82 20.93 21.85
C ILE A 334 27.91 22.25 21.10
N ASP A 335 26.76 22.84 20.78
CA ASP A 335 26.70 24.16 20.16
C ASP A 335 27.04 25.26 21.17
N ASN A 336 27.76 26.31 20.74
CA ASN A 336 28.11 27.46 21.59
C ASN A 336 26.89 28.14 22.24
N GLU A 337 25.69 27.96 21.67
CA GLU A 337 24.44 28.54 22.18
C GLU A 337 23.71 27.63 23.19
N VAL A 338 24.25 26.45 23.51
CA VAL A 338 23.72 25.55 24.55
C VAL A 338 24.09 26.08 25.93
N ASP A 339 23.14 26.07 26.87
CA ASP A 339 23.41 26.37 28.27
C ASP A 339 24.18 25.20 28.91
N LEU A 340 25.45 25.43 29.23
CA LEU A 340 26.34 24.43 29.81
C LEU A 340 25.89 23.95 31.20
N THR A 341 25.06 24.71 31.90
CA THR A 341 24.47 24.31 33.19
C THR A 341 23.38 23.26 32.97
N LEU A 342 22.51 23.50 31.99
CA LEU A 342 21.48 22.53 31.60
C LEU A 342 22.11 21.30 30.95
N PHE A 343 23.20 21.47 30.19
CA PHE A 343 23.95 20.34 29.63
C PHE A 343 24.41 19.36 30.70
N LYS A 344 24.94 19.83 31.84
CA LYS A 344 25.35 18.94 32.93
C LYS A 344 24.19 18.15 33.54
N GLN A 345 22.99 18.72 33.56
CA GLN A 345 21.79 18.02 34.02
C GLN A 345 21.40 16.93 33.04
N PHE A 346 21.37 17.26 31.74
CA PHE A 346 21.13 16.30 30.67
C PHE A 346 22.17 15.19 30.64
N GLU A 347 23.46 15.49 30.80
CA GLU A 347 24.53 14.49 30.85
C GLU A 347 24.28 13.46 31.97
N ALA A 348 23.94 13.93 33.18
CA ALA A 348 23.63 13.05 34.30
C ALA A 348 22.34 12.25 34.10
N GLU A 349 21.33 12.80 33.40
CA GLU A 349 20.11 12.07 33.02
C GLU A 349 20.40 11.04 31.95
N MET A 350 21.19 11.40 30.95
CA MET A 350 21.59 10.55 29.85
C MET A 350 22.38 9.33 30.29
N GLU A 351 23.27 9.47 31.27
CA GLU A 351 23.94 8.31 31.89
C GLU A 351 22.94 7.31 32.47
N ARG A 352 21.89 7.79 33.15
CA ARG A 352 20.84 6.93 33.71
C ARG A 352 19.98 6.30 32.64
N VAL A 353 19.59 7.07 31.63
CA VAL A 353 18.75 6.61 30.52
C VAL A 353 19.51 5.60 29.65
N HIS A 354 20.75 5.89 29.26
CA HIS A 354 21.54 4.98 28.44
C HIS A 354 21.88 3.66 29.16
N ALA A 355 21.91 3.64 30.50
CA ALA A 355 22.09 2.40 31.25
C ALA A 355 20.93 1.40 31.05
N ILE A 356 19.73 1.88 30.75
CA ILE A 356 18.52 1.04 30.56
C ILE A 356 18.11 0.89 29.09
N LEU A 357 18.58 1.77 28.20
CA LEU A 357 18.28 1.67 26.77
C LEU A 357 18.99 0.46 26.13
N PRO A 358 18.34 -0.19 25.14
CA PRO A 358 19.00 -1.17 24.29
C PRO A 358 20.26 -0.57 23.67
N LYS A 359 21.31 -1.38 23.49
CA LYS A 359 22.53 -0.88 22.88
C LYS A 359 22.38 -0.86 21.36
N THR A 360 22.80 0.22 20.73
CA THR A 360 23.07 0.25 19.28
C THR A 360 24.11 -0.83 18.96
N GLY A 361 24.10 -1.37 17.74
CA GLY A 361 25.00 -2.44 17.29
C GLY A 361 26.49 -2.04 17.35
N GLU A 362 27.32 -2.58 16.45
CA GLU A 362 28.78 -2.32 16.51
C GLU A 362 29.17 -0.84 16.37
N LYS A 363 28.29 0.00 15.84
CA LYS A 363 28.52 1.43 15.65
C LYS A 363 27.60 2.25 16.56
N ALA A 364 28.20 3.13 17.37
CA ALA A 364 27.47 4.11 18.16
C ALA A 364 27.15 5.36 17.32
N PRO A 365 25.97 5.99 17.50
CA PRO A 365 25.62 7.21 16.81
C PRO A 365 26.45 8.40 17.32
N ASP A 366 26.60 9.41 16.47
CA ASP A 366 27.10 10.72 16.89
C ASP A 366 25.96 11.51 17.54
N LEU A 367 26.22 12.21 18.65
CA LEU A 367 25.27 13.10 19.31
C LEU A 367 25.62 14.57 19.08
N ARG A 368 24.64 15.38 18.69
CA ARG A 368 24.81 16.81 18.44
C ARG A 368 23.74 17.62 19.16
N LEU A 369 24.11 18.37 20.18
CA LEU A 369 23.21 19.25 20.93
C LEU A 369 23.29 20.66 20.34
N ARG A 370 22.23 21.14 19.70
CA ARG A 370 22.22 22.43 18.99
C ARG A 370 20.82 22.99 18.79
N LYS A 371 20.71 24.28 18.47
CA LYS A 371 19.43 24.85 18.01
C LYS A 371 19.07 24.29 16.64
N LEU A 372 17.90 23.66 16.56
CA LEU A 372 17.32 23.17 15.32
C LEU A 372 16.53 24.30 14.59
N GLY A 373 16.54 25.55 15.07
CA GLY A 373 16.08 26.69 14.27
C GLY A 373 14.63 26.57 13.76
N ASN A 374 14.41 26.72 12.43
CA ASN A 374 13.10 26.61 11.75
C ASN A 374 12.55 25.16 11.67
N HIS A 375 13.20 24.19 12.32
CA HIS A 375 12.70 22.83 12.38
C HIS A 375 11.57 22.75 13.42
N ASN A 376 10.37 22.30 13.03
CA ASN A 376 9.23 22.09 13.94
C ASN A 376 9.44 20.86 14.86
N ALA A 377 10.66 20.34 14.96
CA ALA A 377 11.00 19.12 15.68
C ALA A 377 12.07 19.43 16.74
N LEU A 378 11.90 18.82 17.91
CA LEU A 378 12.82 18.93 19.05
C LEU A 378 14.00 17.94 18.95
N GLY A 379 13.95 17.02 17.99
CA GLY A 379 14.98 16.04 17.65
C GLY A 379 15.04 15.78 16.14
N LEU A 380 16.17 15.22 15.69
CA LEU A 380 16.39 14.74 14.32
C LEU A 380 17.44 13.62 14.30
N TYR A 381 17.09 12.43 13.82
CA TYR A 381 18.04 11.40 13.43
C TYR A 381 18.36 11.47 11.93
N VAL A 382 19.66 11.41 11.58
CA VAL A 382 20.15 11.43 10.20
C VAL A 382 20.78 10.08 9.87
N PRO A 383 20.07 9.15 9.19
CA PRO A 383 20.54 7.79 8.94
C PRO A 383 21.88 7.73 8.19
N SER A 384 22.03 8.52 7.12
CA SER A 384 23.24 8.53 6.28
C SER A 384 24.53 8.97 7.01
N LYS A 385 24.39 9.61 8.17
CA LYS A 385 25.49 10.05 9.02
C LYS A 385 25.54 9.32 10.35
N HIS A 386 24.53 8.51 10.65
CA HIS A 386 24.35 7.87 11.94
C HIS A 386 24.48 8.90 13.08
N THR A 387 23.70 9.97 12.98
CA THR A 387 23.81 11.14 13.86
C THR A 387 22.45 11.51 14.44
N ILE A 388 22.41 11.71 15.76
CA ILE A 388 21.27 12.23 16.50
C ILE A 388 21.54 13.71 16.79
N ALA A 389 20.61 14.59 16.43
CA ALA A 389 20.62 15.99 16.80
C ALA A 389 19.41 16.34 17.66
N VAL A 390 19.62 17.05 18.78
CA VAL A 390 18.56 17.39 19.74
C VAL A 390 18.56 18.89 19.99
N ASP A 391 17.37 19.50 19.94
CA ASP A 391 17.17 20.89 20.35
C ASP A 391 17.05 21.00 21.86
N PHE A 392 17.89 21.87 22.43
CA PHE A 392 18.16 21.94 23.84
C PHE A 392 17.43 23.10 24.54
N ARG A 393 16.28 23.52 24.00
CA ARG A 393 15.54 24.72 24.42
C ARG A 393 14.22 24.45 25.12
N ASP A 394 13.66 23.24 25.01
CA ASP A 394 12.33 22.96 25.56
C ASP A 394 12.42 22.27 26.93
N THR A 395 11.71 22.83 27.89
CA THR A 395 11.54 22.31 29.26
C THR A 395 10.13 21.74 29.47
N GLY A 396 9.31 21.66 28.41
CA GLY A 396 7.90 21.28 28.43
C GLY A 396 7.59 19.79 28.23
N ASP A 397 8.58 18.91 28.32
CA ASP A 397 8.43 17.46 28.07
C ASP A 397 7.62 16.75 29.18
N GLU A 398 6.73 15.83 28.79
CA GLU A 398 5.89 15.03 29.71
C GLU A 398 6.71 14.09 30.61
N ILE A 399 7.94 13.77 30.18
CA ILE A 399 8.86 12.86 30.89
C ILE A 399 9.76 13.62 31.89
N GLY A 400 9.81 14.96 31.81
CA GLY A 400 10.74 15.77 32.58
C GLY A 400 12.21 15.58 32.13
N GLY A 401 12.98 16.67 32.14
CA GLY A 401 14.37 16.70 31.66
C GLY A 401 14.48 17.36 30.28
N VAL A 402 15.46 18.25 30.10
CA VAL A 402 15.62 19.06 28.88
C VAL A 402 16.06 18.17 27.72
N GLY A 403 15.18 17.94 26.74
CA GLY A 403 15.51 17.24 25.49
C GLY A 403 15.70 15.71 25.60
N ILE A 404 15.43 15.11 26.77
CA ILE A 404 15.55 13.65 26.98
C ILE A 404 14.50 12.89 26.19
N GLN A 405 13.24 13.35 26.16
CA GLN A 405 12.18 12.69 25.40
C GLN A 405 12.51 12.68 23.90
N SER A 406 12.96 13.83 23.38
CA SER A 406 13.41 13.98 22.00
C SER A 406 14.59 13.08 21.70
N PHE A 407 15.59 13.04 22.59
CA PHE A 407 16.71 12.12 22.45
C PHE A 407 16.25 10.66 22.37
N VAL A 408 15.37 10.20 23.28
CA VAL A 408 14.91 8.80 23.30
C VAL A 408 14.16 8.44 22.02
N HIS A 409 13.35 9.36 21.49
CA HIS A 409 12.68 9.19 20.20
C HIS A 409 13.70 8.98 19.07
N GLU A 410 14.68 9.87 18.94
CA GLU A 410 15.71 9.77 17.88
C GLU A 410 16.65 8.58 18.07
N TYR A 411 16.93 8.19 19.31
CA TYR A 411 17.69 6.98 19.61
C TYR A 411 16.94 5.71 19.18
N GLY A 412 15.61 5.71 19.27
CA GLY A 412 14.76 4.68 18.68
C GLY A 412 15.00 4.52 17.17
N HIS A 413 15.01 5.62 16.42
CA HIS A 413 15.36 5.60 14.98
C HIS A 413 16.79 5.10 14.75
N SER A 414 17.74 5.46 15.62
CA SER A 414 19.11 4.94 15.54
C SER A 414 19.19 3.43 15.75
N LEU A 415 18.39 2.87 16.67
CA LEU A 415 18.30 1.43 16.86
C LEU A 415 17.66 0.75 15.65
N ASP A 416 16.60 1.36 15.10
CA ASP A 416 15.86 0.84 13.96
C ASP A 416 16.75 0.70 12.71
N TYR A 417 17.62 1.69 12.45
CA TYR A 417 18.58 1.67 11.34
C TYR A 417 19.89 0.93 11.64
N GLY A 418 20.25 0.76 12.92
CA GLY A 418 21.64 0.49 13.34
C GLY A 418 21.99 -0.96 13.66
N VAL A 419 21.04 -1.88 13.57
CA VAL A 419 21.23 -3.27 14.04
C VAL A 419 21.43 -4.29 12.90
N ASP A 420 21.00 -4.00 11.66
CA ASP A 420 21.10 -4.96 10.54
C ASP A 420 21.45 -4.29 9.19
N ASP A 421 22.71 -3.90 8.98
CA ASP A 421 23.28 -3.45 7.69
C ASP A 421 22.41 -2.43 6.88
N GLY A 422 21.68 -1.56 7.57
CA GLY A 422 20.83 -0.53 6.95
C GLY A 422 19.41 -0.99 6.58
N LYS A 423 19.00 -2.21 6.94
CA LYS A 423 17.60 -2.62 6.95
C LYS A 423 16.91 -2.14 8.23
N LEU A 424 15.71 -1.61 8.08
CA LEU A 424 14.88 -1.14 9.18
C LEU A 424 14.26 -2.32 9.92
N LEU A 425 14.54 -2.43 11.22
CA LEU A 425 13.94 -3.45 12.09
C LEU A 425 12.41 -3.32 12.13
N SER A 426 11.90 -2.09 12.11
CA SER A 426 10.47 -1.75 12.12
C SER A 426 9.73 -2.21 10.88
N MET A 427 10.46 -2.47 9.79
CA MET A 427 9.94 -3.02 8.54
C MET A 427 10.10 -4.55 8.44
N SER A 428 10.61 -5.20 9.48
CA SER A 428 10.75 -6.66 9.50
C SER A 428 9.41 -7.36 9.74
N GLU A 429 9.25 -8.56 9.19
CA GLU A 429 8.04 -9.39 9.41
C GLU A 429 7.85 -9.76 10.89
N GLU A 430 8.92 -9.80 11.69
CA GLU A 430 8.86 -10.08 13.13
C GLU A 430 8.32 -8.90 13.95
N PHE A 431 8.53 -7.66 13.49
CA PHE A 431 8.07 -6.45 14.19
C PHE A 431 6.59 -6.17 13.92
N LYS A 432 6.09 -6.56 12.74
CA LYS A 432 4.74 -6.27 12.27
C LYS A 432 3.62 -6.64 13.26
N PRO A 433 3.61 -7.82 13.92
CA PRO A 433 2.56 -8.19 14.87
C PRO A 433 2.55 -7.39 16.17
N ILE A 434 3.58 -6.58 16.46
CA ILE A 434 3.71 -5.82 17.71
C ILE A 434 2.95 -4.48 17.61
N VAL A 435 2.81 -3.94 16.40
CA VAL A 435 2.20 -2.63 16.14
C VAL A 435 0.77 -2.71 15.58
N THR A 436 0.29 -3.92 15.30
CA THR A 436 -1.08 -4.23 14.82
C THR A 436 -1.89 -4.92 15.90
#